data_AF-A0AAW2SKR6-F1
#
_entry.id   AF-A0AAW2SKR6-F1
#
_cell.length_a   1.000
_cell.length_b   1.000
_cell.length_c   1.000
_cell.angle_alpha   90.00
_cell.angle_beta   90.00
_cell.angle_gamma   90.00
#
_symmetry.space_group_name_H-M   'P 1'
#
loop_
_entity.id
_entity.type
_entity.pdbx_description
1 polymer ?
#
loop_
_entity_poly.entity_id
_entity_poly.type
_entity_poly.pdbx_seq_one_letter_code
_entity_poly.pdbx_strand_id
1 'polypeptide(L)'
;MELSNPSSSLTGSFLPWSRLSNSPIHILQAPPVDSAITRSFGGRIGEAKIVTKKTKVVVKINLGGRAVSETNTGIPFLDHMLDQLASHGSFDVHVKAVGDIISDDYYRTEDVGVAMGTALLQAVGDRKEISLYGDFSAPHDEALVQVSLDLSGRPHLSYDLQIPRETVGTYDPQLVEHFFISLVDTFGMTLHIRQFAGRNSNHILEATFKAFARALRQATEYDARRHDSVPRFSFGSLVQNFKSSYGHL
;
A
#
# COMPACT_ATOMS: atom_id res chain seq x y z
N MET A 1 -63.42 -18.38 -44.57
CA MET A 1 -63.99 -19.45 -43.72
C MET A 1 -62.80 -20.15 -43.07
N GLU A 2 -62.43 -19.69 -41.89
CA GLU A 2 -62.71 -20.35 -40.57
C GLU A 2 -61.79 -21.57 -40.35
N LEU A 3 -61.26 -21.90 -39.17
CA LEU A 3 -61.12 -21.34 -37.83
C LEU A 3 -60.15 -22.32 -37.12
N SER A 4 -59.25 -21.84 -36.25
CA SER A 4 -59.17 -22.26 -34.84
C SER A 4 -57.83 -21.91 -34.18
N ASN A 5 -57.98 -21.15 -33.08
CA ASN A 5 -57.02 -20.80 -32.02
C ASN A 5 -56.96 -21.99 -31.00
N PRO A 6 -56.14 -22.03 -29.90
CA PRO A 6 -55.90 -20.88 -29.02
C PRO A 6 -54.55 -20.75 -28.25
N SER A 7 -54.27 -19.49 -27.91
CA SER A 7 -53.84 -18.93 -26.60
C SER A 7 -52.52 -19.33 -25.93
N SER A 8 -51.66 -18.32 -25.74
CA SER A 8 -51.31 -17.82 -24.40
C SER A 8 -50.82 -16.36 -24.47
N SER A 9 -51.57 -15.46 -23.85
CA SER A 9 -51.38 -14.01 -23.78
C SER A 9 -50.79 -13.60 -22.43
N LEU A 10 -49.81 -12.69 -22.39
CA LEU A 10 -49.66 -11.69 -21.32
C LEU A 10 -48.90 -10.45 -21.85
N THR A 11 -49.66 -9.44 -22.24
CA THR A 11 -49.22 -8.05 -22.43
C THR A 11 -49.57 -7.26 -21.18
N GLY A 12 -48.57 -6.75 -20.47
CA GLY A 12 -48.75 -5.81 -19.34
C GLY A 12 -48.57 -4.37 -19.81
N SER A 13 -49.63 -3.58 -19.68
CA SER A 13 -49.75 -2.15 -19.96
C SER A 13 -48.89 -1.27 -19.04
N PHE A 14 -48.21 -0.28 -19.62
CA PHE A 14 -47.58 0.83 -18.89
C PHE A 14 -48.65 1.74 -18.27
N LEU A 15 -48.52 2.04 -16.97
CA LEU A 15 -49.28 3.08 -16.26
C LEU A 15 -48.43 4.35 -16.07
N PRO A 16 -49.01 5.56 -16.15
CA PRO A 16 -48.29 6.83 -16.10
C PRO A 16 -47.86 7.26 -14.67
N TRP A 17 -46.71 7.94 -14.62
CA TRP A 17 -45.94 8.35 -13.43
C TRP A 17 -46.55 9.54 -12.65
N SER A 18 -47.80 9.48 -12.15
CA SER A 18 -48.33 10.65 -11.44
C SER A 18 -49.25 10.43 -10.25
N ARG A 19 -49.20 9.27 -9.57
CA ARG A 19 -49.82 9.13 -8.23
C ARG A 19 -49.16 8.04 -7.36
N LEU A 20 -48.25 8.43 -6.47
CA LEU A 20 -47.97 7.76 -5.17
C LEU A 20 -47.38 8.85 -4.24
N SER A 21 -48.25 9.54 -3.49
CA SER A 21 -48.48 9.38 -2.04
C SER A 21 -47.34 9.89 -1.15
N ASN A 22 -47.61 11.02 -0.48
CA ASN A 22 -46.84 11.58 0.63
C ASN A 22 -46.85 10.64 1.84
N SER A 23 -45.91 9.70 1.90
CA SER A 23 -45.57 8.99 3.14
C SER A 23 -44.21 9.49 3.64
N PRO A 24 -44.08 9.92 4.91
CA PRO A 24 -42.79 10.31 5.45
C PRO A 24 -41.88 9.07 5.46
N ILE A 25 -40.78 9.14 4.72
CA ILE A 25 -39.70 8.17 4.82
C ILE A 25 -39.11 8.31 6.22
N HIS A 26 -39.42 7.38 7.11
CA HIS A 26 -38.64 7.20 8.33
C HIS A 26 -37.26 6.71 7.92
N ILE A 27 -36.31 7.65 7.81
CA ILE A 27 -34.88 7.34 7.77
C ILE A 27 -34.57 6.67 9.11
N LEU A 28 -34.45 5.34 9.12
CA LEU A 28 -33.87 4.62 10.24
C LEU A 28 -32.45 5.19 10.43
N GLN A 29 -32.27 6.00 11.47
CA GLN A 29 -30.94 6.44 11.90
C GLN A 29 -30.09 5.19 12.10
N ALA A 30 -28.95 5.13 11.41
CA ALA A 30 -27.92 4.17 11.73
C ALA A 30 -27.62 4.26 13.23
N PRO A 31 -27.42 3.12 13.93
CA PRO A 31 -27.13 3.15 15.35
C PRO A 31 -25.91 4.07 15.61
N PRO A 32 -25.90 4.81 16.72
CA PRO A 32 -24.77 5.66 17.06
C PRO A 32 -23.53 4.78 17.11
N VAL A 33 -22.57 5.04 16.21
CA VAL A 33 -21.26 4.41 16.25
C VAL A 33 -20.67 4.77 17.60
N ASP A 34 -20.44 3.75 18.42
CA ASP A 34 -20.02 3.92 19.80
C ASP A 34 -18.73 4.76 19.84
N SER A 35 -18.84 5.98 20.37
CA SER A 35 -17.75 6.96 20.46
C SER A 35 -16.53 6.47 21.28
N ALA A 36 -16.67 5.32 21.95
CA ALA A 36 -15.57 4.60 22.58
C ALA A 36 -14.65 3.89 21.57
N ILE A 37 -15.13 3.46 20.40
CA ILE A 37 -14.30 2.86 19.33
C ILE A 37 -13.46 3.95 18.64
N THR A 38 -13.96 5.18 18.61
CA THR A 38 -13.25 6.35 18.05
C THR A 38 -12.15 6.90 18.97
N ARG A 39 -11.98 6.35 20.18
CA ARG A 39 -11.14 6.94 21.25
C ARG A 39 -9.65 6.57 21.28
N SER A 40 -9.04 5.85 20.33
CA SER A 40 -7.60 5.52 20.48
C SER A 40 -6.68 5.46 19.26
N PHE A 41 -7.14 5.64 18.02
CA PHE A 41 -6.23 5.69 16.86
C PHE A 41 -5.85 7.12 16.51
N GLY A 42 -4.98 7.73 17.32
CA GLY A 42 -4.20 8.88 16.85
C GLY A 42 -3.47 8.44 15.57
N GLY A 43 -3.69 9.15 14.46
CA GLY A 43 -3.21 8.72 13.15
C GLY A 43 -1.72 8.41 13.19
N ARG A 44 -1.36 7.16 12.91
CA ARG A 44 0.03 6.72 12.73
C ARG A 44 0.50 7.18 11.36
N ILE A 45 0.88 8.45 11.32
CA ILE A 45 1.19 9.18 10.10
C ILE A 45 2.67 9.53 10.11
N GLY A 46 3.33 9.29 8.98
CA GLY A 46 4.69 9.75 8.74
C GLY A 46 4.78 10.51 7.43
N GLU A 47 5.70 11.47 7.37
CA GLU A 47 5.90 12.34 6.22
C GLU A 47 7.39 12.56 5.96
N ALA A 48 7.80 12.33 4.73
CA ALA A 48 9.17 12.53 4.29
C ALA A 48 9.22 13.41 3.07
N LYS A 49 10.19 14.34 3.07
CA LYS A 49 10.52 15.17 1.93
C LYS A 49 11.98 15.00 1.59
N ILE A 50 12.25 14.49 0.41
CA ILE A 50 13.60 14.28 -0.13
C ILE A 50 13.80 15.28 -1.26
N VAL A 51 14.89 16.04 -1.22
CA VAL A 51 15.26 17.00 -2.26
C VAL A 51 16.70 16.73 -2.64
N THR A 52 16.93 16.36 -3.88
CA THR A 52 18.25 16.15 -4.47
C THR A 52 18.46 17.10 -5.64
N LYS A 53 19.62 17.05 -6.28
CA LYS A 53 19.88 17.76 -7.55
C LYS A 53 19.08 17.17 -8.72
N LYS A 54 18.47 15.98 -8.55
CA LYS A 54 17.80 15.22 -9.61
C LYS A 54 16.29 15.19 -9.43
N THR A 55 15.83 15.06 -8.19
CA THR A 55 14.42 14.87 -7.87
C THR A 55 13.98 15.66 -6.63
N LYS A 56 12.68 15.86 -6.54
CA LYS A 56 11.97 16.32 -5.35
C LYS A 56 10.83 15.35 -5.09
N VAL A 57 10.90 14.66 -3.96
CA VAL A 57 9.92 13.64 -3.57
C VAL A 57 9.29 14.04 -2.23
N VAL A 58 7.97 13.94 -2.16
CA VAL A 58 7.18 14.06 -0.93
C VAL A 58 6.35 12.80 -0.79
N VAL A 59 6.45 12.14 0.36
CA VAL A 59 5.63 10.97 0.73
C VAL A 59 4.95 11.24 2.05
N LYS A 60 3.67 10.93 2.14
CA LYS A 60 2.90 10.87 3.39
C LYS A 60 2.13 9.56 3.45
N ILE A 61 2.29 8.84 4.55
CA ILE A 61 1.63 7.56 4.77
C ILE A 61 0.87 7.54 6.09
N ASN A 62 -0.34 6.99 6.08
CA ASN A 62 -1.14 6.73 7.29
C ASN A 62 -1.35 5.21 7.42
N LEU A 63 -0.78 4.62 8.48
CA LEU A 63 -0.90 3.18 8.75
C LEU A 63 -2.29 2.77 9.27
N GLY A 64 -3.08 3.73 9.77
CA GLY A 64 -4.48 3.52 10.18
C GLY A 64 -5.46 4.07 9.15
N GLY A 65 -5.10 3.96 7.87
CA GLY A 65 -5.83 4.58 6.76
C GLY A 65 -7.10 3.84 6.35
N ARG A 66 -7.67 4.31 5.23
CA ARG A 66 -8.87 3.79 4.59
C ARG A 66 -8.61 3.39 3.13
N ALA A 67 -7.38 3.01 2.81
CA ALA A 67 -6.94 2.64 1.46
C ALA A 67 -7.00 3.80 0.44
N VAL A 68 -6.79 5.05 0.87
CA VAL A 68 -6.71 6.19 -0.06
C VAL A 68 -5.35 6.18 -0.76
N SER A 69 -5.34 6.34 -2.09
CA SER A 69 -4.11 6.48 -2.86
C SER A 69 -4.14 7.75 -3.70
N GLU A 70 -3.14 8.61 -3.51
CA GLU A 70 -2.89 9.81 -4.30
C GLU A 70 -1.41 9.83 -4.72
N THR A 71 -1.08 9.08 -5.77
CA THR A 71 0.29 8.89 -6.24
C THR A 71 0.51 9.56 -7.59
N ASN A 72 1.54 10.38 -7.67
CA ASN A 72 2.01 11.00 -8.90
C ASN A 72 3.53 11.07 -8.87
N THR A 73 4.16 9.99 -9.32
CA THR A 73 5.62 9.88 -9.43
C THR A 73 6.14 10.32 -10.81
N GLY A 74 5.24 10.44 -11.79
CA GLY A 74 5.58 10.56 -13.20
C GLY A 74 5.96 9.23 -13.86
N ILE A 75 5.89 8.11 -13.13
CA ILE A 75 6.15 6.75 -13.61
C ILE A 75 4.85 5.93 -13.43
N PRO A 76 4.04 5.76 -14.48
CA PRO A 76 2.72 5.14 -14.36
C PRO A 76 2.73 3.74 -13.73
N PHE A 77 3.75 2.94 -14.01
CA PHE A 77 3.89 1.61 -13.42
C PHE A 77 4.14 1.67 -11.90
N LEU A 78 5.03 2.57 -11.45
CA LEU A 78 5.29 2.74 -10.02
C LEU A 78 4.08 3.29 -9.29
N ASP A 79 3.35 4.25 -9.89
CA ASP A 79 2.09 4.76 -9.35
C ASP A 79 1.09 3.61 -9.13
N HIS A 80 0.93 2.75 -10.14
CA HIS A 80 0.07 1.56 -10.02
C HIS A 80 0.52 0.59 -8.91
N MET A 81 1.82 0.37 -8.74
CA MET A 81 2.35 -0.48 -7.66
C MET A 81 2.10 0.12 -6.27
N LEU A 82 2.20 1.44 -6.13
CA LEU A 82 1.88 2.16 -4.89
C LEU A 82 0.38 2.15 -4.57
N ASP A 83 -0.48 2.11 -5.59
CA ASP A 83 -1.92 1.87 -5.41
C ASP A 83 -2.19 0.48 -4.82
N GLN A 84 -1.44 -0.54 -5.23
CA GLN A 84 -1.55 -1.88 -4.63
C GLN A 84 -1.15 -1.85 -3.14
N LEU A 85 -0.11 -1.08 -2.80
CA LEU A 85 0.31 -0.88 -1.42
C LEU A 85 -0.80 -0.25 -0.57
N ALA A 86 -1.44 0.82 -1.06
CA ALA A 86 -2.54 1.47 -0.37
C ALA A 86 -3.75 0.53 -0.21
N SER A 87 -4.19 -0.07 -1.32
CA SER A 87 -5.39 -0.92 -1.38
C SER A 87 -5.29 -2.16 -0.49
N HIS A 88 -4.20 -2.93 -0.65
CA HIS A 88 -4.04 -4.20 0.06
C HIS A 88 -3.49 -4.02 1.49
N GLY A 89 -2.77 -2.93 1.75
CA GLY A 89 -2.31 -2.56 3.07
C GLY A 89 -3.36 -1.83 3.92
N SER A 90 -4.41 -1.32 3.29
CA SER A 90 -5.40 -0.42 3.92
C SER A 90 -4.76 0.86 4.47
N PHE A 91 -3.70 1.34 3.80
CA PHE A 91 -2.99 2.55 4.15
C PHE A 91 -3.51 3.74 3.35
N ASP A 92 -3.41 4.94 3.89
CA ASP A 92 -3.52 6.13 3.04
C ASP A 92 -2.11 6.48 2.54
N VAL A 93 -1.89 6.49 1.23
CA VAL A 93 -0.59 6.69 0.58
C VAL A 93 -0.68 7.91 -0.32
N HIS A 94 0.11 8.94 -0.02
CA HIS A 94 0.24 10.12 -0.86
C HIS A 94 1.69 10.24 -1.29
N VAL A 95 1.92 10.28 -2.60
CA VAL A 95 3.27 10.38 -3.17
C VAL A 95 3.27 11.41 -4.28
N LYS A 96 4.21 12.34 -4.21
CA LYS A 96 4.49 13.29 -5.29
C LYS A 96 5.98 13.29 -5.57
N ALA A 97 6.36 12.92 -6.79
CA ALA A 97 7.73 13.04 -7.26
C ALA A 97 7.79 13.93 -8.50
N VAL A 98 8.79 14.80 -8.53
CA VAL A 98 9.14 15.61 -9.70
C VAL A 98 10.62 15.39 -9.97
N GLY A 99 10.98 15.04 -11.20
CA GLY A 99 12.39 14.92 -11.62
C GLY A 99 12.72 15.97 -12.68
N ASP A 100 13.92 16.53 -12.58
CA ASP A 100 14.37 17.64 -13.44
C ASP A 100 14.85 17.17 -14.84
N ILE A 101 15.07 15.87 -15.02
CA ILE A 101 15.48 15.26 -16.29
C ILE A 101 14.35 14.37 -16.79
N ILE A 102 13.98 14.52 -18.07
CA ILE A 102 12.83 13.85 -18.69
C ILE A 102 12.96 12.30 -18.67
N SER A 103 14.15 11.75 -18.43
CA SER A 103 14.38 10.31 -18.44
C SER A 103 15.47 9.89 -17.44
N ASP A 104 15.10 9.72 -16.18
CA ASP A 104 15.85 8.82 -15.29
C ASP A 104 14.95 8.23 -14.21
N ASP A 105 14.20 7.19 -14.58
CA ASP A 105 13.28 6.46 -13.70
C ASP A 105 14.00 5.80 -12.53
N TYR A 106 15.31 5.54 -12.66
CA TYR A 106 16.14 4.99 -11.59
C TYR A 106 16.18 5.93 -10.39
N TYR A 107 16.62 7.20 -10.57
CA TYR A 107 16.71 8.14 -9.44
C TYR A 107 15.35 8.44 -8.83
N ARG A 108 14.29 8.54 -9.65
CA ARG A 108 12.93 8.74 -9.14
C ARG A 108 12.47 7.53 -8.31
N THR A 109 12.69 6.31 -8.79
CA THR A 109 12.31 5.09 -8.08
C THR A 109 13.09 4.96 -6.77
N GLU A 110 14.40 5.22 -6.80
CA GLU A 110 15.28 5.22 -5.62
C GLU A 110 14.81 6.24 -4.58
N ASP A 111 14.66 7.52 -4.97
CA ASP A 111 14.27 8.60 -4.07
C ASP A 111 12.85 8.42 -3.52
N VAL A 112 11.93 7.80 -4.29
CA VAL A 112 10.62 7.38 -3.79
C VAL A 112 10.74 6.26 -2.75
N GLY A 113 11.62 5.28 -2.98
CA GLY A 113 11.92 4.23 -1.99
C GLY A 113 12.48 4.81 -0.69
N VAL A 114 13.45 5.74 -0.77
CA VAL A 114 14.03 6.47 0.38
C VAL A 114 12.96 7.24 1.16
N ALA A 115 12.13 8.01 0.45
CA ALA A 115 11.07 8.79 1.07
C ALA A 115 10.02 7.88 1.73
N MET A 116 9.64 6.77 1.07
CA MET A 116 8.68 5.81 1.60
C MET A 116 9.19 5.12 2.87
N GLY A 117 10.43 4.62 2.88
CA GLY A 117 11.02 3.99 4.07
C GLY A 117 11.13 4.97 5.24
N THR A 118 11.51 6.22 4.97
CA THR A 118 11.57 7.29 5.99
C THR A 118 10.18 7.61 6.56
N ALA A 119 9.17 7.78 5.70
CA ALA A 119 7.80 8.06 6.13
C ALA A 119 7.21 6.89 6.93
N LEU A 120 7.44 5.66 6.49
CA LEU A 120 7.04 4.45 7.23
C LEU A 120 7.71 4.39 8.60
N LEU A 121 9.01 4.66 8.70
CA LEU A 121 9.74 4.65 9.96
C LEU A 121 9.14 5.64 10.96
N GLN A 122 8.83 6.86 10.51
CA GLN A 122 8.16 7.87 11.32
C GLN A 122 6.75 7.42 11.74
N ALA A 123 5.96 6.87 10.80
CA ALA A 123 4.59 6.43 11.07
C ALA A 123 4.52 5.29 12.08
N VAL A 124 5.49 4.38 12.03
CA VAL A 124 5.62 3.24 12.96
C VAL A 124 6.08 3.69 14.35
N GLY A 125 6.90 4.73 14.44
CA GLY A 125 7.36 5.31 15.71
C GLY A 125 8.08 4.30 16.62
N ASP A 126 7.71 4.28 17.90
CA ASP A 126 8.33 3.46 18.94
C ASP A 126 8.03 1.95 18.83
N ARG A 127 7.23 1.52 17.82
CA ARG A 127 6.88 0.10 17.58
C ARG A 127 6.23 -0.58 18.79
N LYS A 128 5.62 0.21 19.67
CA LYS A 128 4.89 -0.29 20.84
C LYS A 128 3.64 -1.00 20.37
N GLU A 129 3.38 -2.16 20.97
CA GLU A 129 2.12 -2.89 20.85
C GLU A 129 1.78 -3.38 19.42
N ILE A 130 2.70 -3.33 18.45
CA ILE A 130 2.48 -3.88 17.12
C ILE A 130 2.97 -5.33 17.00
N SER A 131 2.51 -6.04 15.97
CA SER A 131 2.91 -7.42 15.69
C SER A 131 4.41 -7.56 15.38
N LEU A 132 5.03 -6.53 14.76
CA LEU A 132 6.41 -6.47 14.23
C LEU A 132 6.68 -7.38 13.04
N TYR A 133 6.13 -8.58 13.07
CA TYR A 133 6.31 -9.58 12.03
C TYR A 133 5.10 -9.60 11.11
N GLY A 134 5.38 -9.72 9.83
CA GLY A 134 4.39 -9.93 8.79
C GLY A 134 4.85 -11.03 7.85
N ASP A 135 3.94 -11.90 7.46
CA ASP A 135 4.18 -12.93 6.46
C ASP A 135 2.92 -13.12 5.62
N PHE A 136 3.07 -12.95 4.31
CA PHE A 136 1.94 -13.12 3.39
C PHE A 136 2.42 -13.61 2.02
N SER A 137 1.65 -14.52 1.43
CA SER A 137 1.84 -14.95 0.04
C SER A 137 0.66 -14.48 -0.80
N ALA A 138 0.93 -13.77 -1.90
CA ALA A 138 -0.09 -13.28 -2.81
C ALA A 138 0.08 -13.92 -4.19
N PRO A 139 -1.00 -14.49 -4.77
CA PRO A 139 -1.02 -14.85 -6.17
C PRO A 139 -1.42 -13.65 -7.05
N HIS A 140 -1.00 -13.69 -8.31
CA HIS A 140 -1.59 -12.90 -9.39
C HIS A 140 -1.48 -13.71 -10.68
N ASP A 141 -2.60 -14.22 -11.17
CA ASP A 141 -2.67 -15.22 -12.24
C ASP A 141 -1.69 -16.39 -12.01
N GLU A 142 -0.71 -16.60 -12.88
CA GLU A 142 0.28 -17.68 -12.75
C GLU A 142 1.41 -17.37 -11.77
N ALA A 143 1.50 -16.13 -11.29
CA ALA A 143 2.52 -15.70 -10.34
C ALA A 143 2.10 -15.97 -8.89
N LEU A 144 3.08 -16.32 -8.05
CA LEU A 144 2.94 -16.47 -6.61
C LEU A 144 4.22 -15.97 -5.94
N VAL A 145 4.07 -14.95 -5.08
CA VAL A 145 5.19 -14.35 -4.34
C VAL A 145 4.86 -14.32 -2.85
N GLN A 146 5.84 -14.72 -2.02
CA GLN A 146 5.80 -14.55 -0.57
C GLN A 146 6.66 -13.37 -0.15
N VAL A 147 6.12 -12.60 0.79
CA VAL A 147 6.84 -11.57 1.50
C VAL A 147 6.77 -11.84 3.00
N SER A 148 7.94 -11.95 3.63
CA SER A 148 8.10 -12.05 5.08
C SER A 148 8.96 -10.89 5.56
N LEU A 149 8.52 -10.18 6.58
CA LEU A 149 9.23 -9.01 7.09
C LEU A 149 9.21 -8.92 8.62
N ASP A 150 10.24 -8.27 9.15
CA ASP A 150 10.44 -7.93 10.55
C ASP A 150 10.78 -6.44 10.65
N LEU A 151 9.96 -5.69 11.37
CA LEU A 151 10.21 -4.28 11.70
C LEU A 151 11.29 -4.19 12.79
N SER A 152 12.51 -4.56 12.39
CA SER A 152 13.58 -5.04 13.27
C SER A 152 14.64 -4.00 13.62
N GLY A 153 14.76 -2.94 12.83
CA GLY A 153 15.87 -1.97 12.88
C GLY A 153 17.07 -2.35 12.06
N ARG A 154 17.09 -3.56 11.51
CA ARG A 154 18.26 -4.10 10.83
C ARG A 154 17.92 -4.13 9.35
N PRO A 155 18.46 -3.19 8.54
CA PRO A 155 18.23 -3.20 7.12
C PRO A 155 18.81 -4.48 6.53
N HIS A 156 17.95 -5.26 5.89
CA HIS A 156 18.34 -6.46 5.15
C HIS A 156 17.28 -6.77 4.10
N LEU A 157 17.69 -6.90 2.84
CA LEU A 157 16.84 -7.38 1.76
C LEU A 157 17.36 -8.73 1.27
N SER A 158 16.48 -9.72 1.27
CA SER A 158 16.65 -10.98 0.55
C SER A 158 15.64 -10.99 -0.58
N TYR A 159 16.14 -10.89 -1.81
CA TYR A 159 15.32 -10.74 -3.01
C TYR A 159 15.60 -11.88 -3.97
N ASP A 160 14.59 -12.72 -4.21
CA ASP A 160 14.67 -13.89 -5.10
C ASP A 160 13.50 -13.89 -6.08
N LEU A 161 13.32 -12.76 -6.78
CA LEU A 161 12.43 -12.68 -7.93
C LEU A 161 13.22 -12.96 -9.22
N GLN A 162 12.67 -13.83 -10.05
CA GLN A 162 13.21 -14.19 -11.35
C GLN A 162 12.39 -13.48 -12.42
N ILE A 163 12.67 -12.18 -12.59
CA ILE A 163 11.90 -11.31 -13.50
C ILE A 163 12.51 -11.38 -14.91
N PRO A 164 11.74 -11.79 -15.94
CA PRO A 164 12.19 -11.70 -17.32
C PRO A 164 12.53 -10.25 -17.71
N ARG A 165 13.59 -10.06 -18.52
CA ARG A 165 14.08 -8.73 -18.97
C ARG A 165 13.18 -8.02 -20.00
N GLU A 166 11.88 -8.31 -19.99
CA GLU A 166 10.91 -7.61 -20.81
C GLU A 166 10.43 -6.36 -20.06
N THR A 167 10.48 -5.21 -20.71
CA THR A 167 9.96 -3.96 -20.12
C THR A 167 8.46 -4.08 -19.86
N VAL A 168 8.00 -3.61 -18.71
CA VAL A 168 6.57 -3.53 -18.41
C VAL A 168 6.07 -2.15 -18.84
N GLY A 169 5.52 -2.07 -20.04
CA GLY A 169 5.26 -0.79 -20.70
C GLY A 169 6.58 -0.09 -21.02
N THR A 170 6.83 1.07 -20.41
CA THR A 170 8.09 1.83 -20.54
C THR A 170 9.03 1.66 -19.35
N TYR A 171 8.60 0.94 -18.31
CA TYR A 171 9.34 0.81 -17.06
C TYR A 171 10.30 -0.38 -17.10
N ASP A 172 11.50 -0.19 -16.55
CA ASP A 172 12.47 -1.26 -16.33
C ASP A 172 12.13 -2.03 -15.03
N PRO A 173 11.69 -3.30 -15.10
CA PRO A 173 11.31 -4.09 -13.93
C PRO A 173 12.41 -4.27 -12.89
N GLN A 174 13.69 -4.15 -13.29
CA GLN A 174 14.83 -4.26 -12.38
C GLN A 174 14.85 -3.15 -11.33
N LEU A 175 14.22 -2.01 -11.62
CA LEU A 175 14.12 -0.89 -10.69
C LEU A 175 13.28 -1.20 -9.45
N VAL A 176 12.43 -2.23 -9.49
CA VAL A 176 11.68 -2.65 -8.30
C VAL A 176 12.59 -3.18 -7.20
N GLU A 177 13.67 -3.88 -7.55
CA GLU A 177 14.66 -4.32 -6.56
C GLU A 177 15.30 -3.09 -5.87
N HIS A 178 15.69 -2.08 -6.65
CA HIS A 178 16.24 -0.82 -6.14
C HIS A 178 15.27 -0.04 -5.25
N PHE A 179 13.96 -0.05 -5.57
CA PHE A 179 12.93 0.50 -4.70
C PHE A 179 12.95 -0.17 -3.31
N PHE A 180 12.97 -1.50 -3.27
CA PHE A 180 12.96 -2.25 -2.01
C PHE A 180 14.27 -2.11 -1.24
N ILE A 181 15.44 -2.07 -1.91
CA ILE A 181 16.73 -1.78 -1.26
C ILE A 181 16.64 -0.43 -0.53
N SER A 182 16.22 0.61 -1.24
CA SER A 182 16.12 1.98 -0.71
C SER A 182 15.15 2.09 0.46
N LEU A 183 13.98 1.42 0.35
CA LEU A 183 12.98 1.38 1.40
C LEU A 183 13.50 0.66 2.65
N VAL A 184 14.16 -0.49 2.47
CA VAL A 184 14.70 -1.31 3.56
C VAL A 184 15.79 -0.57 4.32
N ASP A 185 16.71 0.07 3.59
CA ASP A 185 17.85 0.79 4.17
C ASP A 185 17.38 1.99 5.00
N THR A 186 16.41 2.75 4.49
CA THR A 186 15.91 3.95 5.18
C THR A 186 14.94 3.65 6.32
N PHE A 187 14.13 2.59 6.20
CA PHE A 187 13.28 2.14 7.31
C PHE A 187 14.09 1.42 8.40
N GLY A 188 15.09 0.64 8.00
CA GLY A 188 15.76 -0.36 8.84
C GLY A 188 14.85 -1.56 9.13
N MET A 189 14.37 -2.27 8.10
CA MET A 189 13.61 -3.53 8.28
C MET A 189 14.37 -4.71 7.69
N THR A 190 14.05 -5.90 8.18
CA THR A 190 14.45 -7.14 7.52
C THR A 190 13.30 -7.56 6.61
N LEU A 191 13.57 -7.74 5.32
CA LEU A 191 12.58 -8.03 4.29
C LEU A 191 13.06 -9.20 3.42
N HIS A 192 12.24 -10.23 3.31
CA HIS A 192 12.43 -11.36 2.40
C HIS A 192 11.31 -11.35 1.36
N ILE A 193 11.68 -11.42 0.08
CA ILE A 193 10.78 -11.51 -1.06
C ILE A 193 11.19 -12.75 -1.86
N ARG A 194 10.29 -13.73 -1.97
CA ARG A 194 10.55 -15.01 -2.64
C ARG A 194 9.47 -15.33 -3.66
N GLN A 195 9.89 -15.61 -4.89
CA GLN A 195 9.01 -16.12 -5.94
C GLN A 195 8.85 -17.64 -5.81
N PHE A 196 7.60 -18.11 -5.83
CA PHE A 196 7.27 -19.54 -5.93
C PHE A 196 6.84 -19.94 -7.35
N ALA A 197 6.15 -19.05 -8.04
CA ALA A 197 5.69 -19.23 -9.41
C ALA A 197 5.59 -17.87 -10.12
N GLY A 198 5.51 -17.88 -11.44
CA GLY A 198 5.32 -16.69 -12.26
C GLY A 198 6.19 -16.69 -13.51
N ARG A 199 5.64 -16.16 -14.61
CA ARG A 199 6.37 -16.04 -15.89
C ARG A 199 6.24 -14.66 -16.50
N ASN A 200 5.16 -13.95 -16.20
CA ASN A 200 4.95 -12.58 -16.65
C ASN A 200 5.53 -11.58 -15.63
N SER A 201 6.37 -10.64 -16.09
CA SER A 201 7.01 -9.63 -15.24
C SER A 201 6.00 -8.77 -14.48
N ASN A 202 4.91 -8.36 -15.12
CA ASN A 202 3.85 -7.57 -14.47
C ASN A 202 3.18 -8.37 -13.34
N HIS A 203 2.84 -9.63 -13.61
CA HIS A 203 2.16 -10.47 -12.62
C HIS A 203 3.04 -10.75 -11.40
N ILE A 204 4.33 -11.04 -11.60
CA ILE A 204 5.30 -11.24 -10.52
C ILE A 204 5.42 -9.97 -9.66
N LEU A 205 5.54 -8.80 -10.29
CA LEU A 205 5.70 -7.53 -9.58
C LEU A 205 4.43 -7.11 -8.84
N GLU A 206 3.26 -7.25 -9.46
CA GLU A 206 1.99 -6.93 -8.81
C GLU A 206 1.71 -7.87 -7.63
N ALA A 207 1.99 -9.17 -7.77
CA ALA A 207 1.95 -10.13 -6.66
C ALA A 207 2.90 -9.73 -5.52
N THR A 208 4.10 -9.26 -5.85
CA THR A 208 5.10 -8.79 -4.86
C THR A 208 4.56 -7.62 -4.05
N PHE A 209 4.04 -6.57 -4.69
CA PHE A 209 3.51 -5.40 -3.98
C PHE A 209 2.27 -5.75 -3.15
N LYS A 210 1.39 -6.64 -3.65
CA LYS A 210 0.24 -7.14 -2.87
C LYS A 210 0.68 -7.92 -1.62
N ALA A 211 1.66 -8.80 -1.77
CA ALA A 211 2.21 -9.57 -0.66
C ALA A 211 2.89 -8.66 0.37
N PHE A 212 3.71 -7.73 -0.10
CA PHE A 212 4.36 -6.73 0.76
C PHE A 212 3.35 -5.88 1.53
N ALA A 213 2.31 -5.39 0.86
CA ALA A 213 1.27 -4.58 1.48
C ALA A 213 0.56 -5.32 2.62
N ARG A 214 0.20 -6.59 2.40
CA ARG A 214 -0.47 -7.43 3.40
C ARG A 214 0.44 -7.81 4.55
N ALA A 215 1.69 -8.18 4.28
CA ALA A 215 2.67 -8.47 5.30
C ALA A 215 2.97 -7.22 6.16
N LEU A 216 3.13 -6.05 5.52
CA LEU A 216 3.37 -4.79 6.22
C LEU A 216 2.17 -4.39 7.08
N ARG A 217 0.95 -4.59 6.58
CA ARG A 217 -0.27 -4.39 7.36
C ARG A 217 -0.26 -5.26 8.61
N GLN A 218 -0.05 -6.56 8.47
CA GLN A 218 0.03 -7.47 9.61
C GLN A 218 1.09 -7.03 10.63
N ALA A 219 2.29 -6.67 10.17
CA ALA A 219 3.40 -6.26 11.02
C ALA A 219 3.13 -4.95 11.78
N THR A 220 2.35 -4.06 11.17
CA THR A 220 1.96 -2.77 11.75
C THR A 220 0.62 -2.81 12.46
N GLU A 221 -0.14 -3.89 12.44
CA GLU A 221 -1.35 -4.01 13.25
C GLU A 221 -1.00 -4.12 14.73
N TYR A 222 -1.89 -3.62 15.59
CA TYR A 222 -1.75 -3.76 17.03
C TYR A 222 -2.01 -5.21 17.45
N ASP A 223 -1.12 -5.77 18.28
CA ASP A 223 -1.32 -7.05 18.92
C ASP A 223 -1.94 -6.82 20.31
N ALA A 224 -3.23 -7.17 20.44
CA ALA A 224 -4.01 -7.03 21.67
C ALA A 224 -3.39 -7.74 22.90
N ARG A 225 -2.47 -8.69 22.69
CA ARG A 225 -1.77 -9.38 23.80
C ARG A 225 -0.48 -8.68 24.25
N ARG A 226 -0.03 -7.63 23.55
CA ARG A 226 1.27 -6.95 23.77
C ARG A 226 1.15 -5.62 24.52
N HIS A 227 0.21 -5.53 25.46
CA HIS A 227 -0.07 -4.31 26.24
C HIS A 227 1.20 -3.69 26.85
N ASP A 228 1.50 -2.45 26.45
CA ASP A 228 2.63 -1.61 26.89
C ASP A 228 4.01 -2.29 26.81
N SER A 229 4.13 -3.33 26.00
CA SER A 229 5.37 -4.09 25.84
C SER A 229 6.17 -3.57 24.64
N VAL A 230 7.34 -2.99 24.91
CA VAL A 230 8.36 -2.77 23.89
C VAL A 230 9.09 -4.09 23.69
N PRO A 231 9.18 -4.62 22.47
CA PRO A 231 10.02 -5.77 22.17
C PRO A 231 11.45 -5.46 22.61
N ARG A 232 12.09 -6.35 23.37
CA ARG A 232 13.44 -6.11 23.93
C ARG A 232 14.50 -6.13 22.84
N PHE A 233 14.62 -5.03 22.10
CA PHE A 233 15.72 -4.74 21.18
C PHE A 233 16.21 -3.32 21.44
N SER A 234 17.52 -3.16 21.63
CA SER A 234 18.18 -1.86 21.78
C SER A 234 18.04 -1.07 20.47
N PHE A 235 17.27 0.01 20.50
CA PHE A 235 16.89 0.75 19.29
C PHE A 235 17.23 2.24 19.30
N GLY A 236 17.75 2.75 20.42
CA GLY A 236 17.99 4.18 20.61
C GLY A 236 18.95 4.84 19.62
N SER A 237 19.64 4.09 18.75
CA SER A 237 20.68 4.60 17.85
C SER A 237 20.20 4.98 16.44
N LEU A 238 19.16 4.37 15.87
CA LEU A 238 18.85 4.56 14.44
C LEU A 238 18.13 5.87 14.13
N VAL A 239 17.15 6.27 14.96
CA VAL A 239 16.44 7.55 14.79
C VAL A 239 17.38 8.73 15.01
N GLN A 240 18.41 8.59 15.86
CA GLN A 240 19.42 9.63 16.07
C GLN A 240 20.44 9.70 14.91
N ASN A 241 20.85 8.57 14.35
CA ASN A 241 21.82 8.54 13.25
C ASN A 241 21.26 9.14 11.95
N PHE A 242 19.97 8.98 11.67
CA PHE A 242 19.36 9.54 10.45
C PHE A 242 19.38 11.08 10.43
N LYS A 243 19.18 11.73 11.58
CA LYS A 243 19.33 13.20 11.71
C LYS A 243 20.77 13.65 11.44
N SER A 244 21.77 12.82 11.75
CA SER A 244 23.18 13.16 11.56
C SER A 244 23.65 13.01 10.12
N SER A 245 23.12 12.05 9.36
CA SER A 245 23.57 11.79 7.98
C SER A 245 22.87 12.65 6.92
N TYR A 246 21.66 13.16 7.20
CA TYR A 246 20.86 13.94 6.24
C TYR A 246 20.43 15.32 6.76
N GLY A 247 20.84 15.74 7.96
CA GLY A 247 20.51 17.04 8.56
C GLY A 247 21.27 18.26 7.99
N HIS A 248 22.01 18.09 6.89
CA HIS A 248 22.78 19.15 6.23
C HIS A 248 22.55 19.21 4.71
N LEU A 249 21.30 19.04 4.25
CA LEU A 249 20.90 19.30 2.88
C LEU A 249 19.60 20.10 2.81
#